data_AF-A0A1W9VA10-F1
#
_entry.id   AF-A0A1W9VA10-F1
#
_cell.length_a   1.000
_cell.length_b   1.000
_cell.length_c   1.000
_cell.angle_alpha   90.00
_cell.angle_beta   90.00
_cell.angle_gamma   90.00
#
_symmetry.space_group_name_H-M   'P 1'
#
loop_
_entity.id
_entity.type
_entity.pdbx_description
1 polymer ?
#
loop_
_entity_poly.entity_id
_entity_poly.type
_entity_poly.pdbx_seq_one_letter_code
_entity_poly.pdbx_strand_id
1 'polypeptide(L)'
;MIKIYQKHQNFILLLILFIAFRALTLLAYRPGGLILDFSDFYWYREFSQLSRQGYIPYQNIWTTYPPLFPVLMLWLWKLSALFPPWDQANLIFSLLMGGAFLLFEIGNFILLYLIALKIYPLEKAFKPVWIYAALFVPVYTVTGWFESYPLFFFL
;
A
#
# COMPACT_ATOMS: atom_id res chain seq x y z
N MET A 1 -7.87 -21.25 -19.81
CA MET A 1 -7.03 -20.07 -19.50
C MET A 1 -7.17 -18.96 -20.56
N ILE A 2 -6.97 -19.24 -21.86
CA ILE A 2 -6.95 -18.22 -22.93
C ILE A 2 -8.26 -17.42 -23.07
N LYS A 3 -9.44 -18.06 -22.95
CA LYS A 3 -10.75 -17.37 -23.05
C LYS A 3 -11.03 -16.37 -21.93
N ILE A 4 -10.58 -16.65 -20.69
CA ILE A 4 -10.75 -15.74 -19.56
C ILE A 4 -9.83 -14.53 -19.75
N TYR A 5 -8.60 -14.76 -20.21
CA TYR A 5 -7.65 -13.70 -20.51
C TYR A 5 -8.19 -12.74 -21.57
N GLN A 6 -8.73 -13.25 -22.67
CA GLN A 6 -9.36 -12.43 -23.73
C GLN A 6 -10.54 -11.61 -23.19
N LYS A 7 -11.36 -12.18 -22.30
CA LYS A 7 -12.51 -11.49 -21.71
C LYS A 7 -12.12 -10.33 -20.80
N HIS A 8 -10.98 -10.43 -20.10
CA HIS A 8 -10.55 -9.46 -19.08
C HIS A 8 -9.28 -8.69 -19.48
N GLN A 9 -8.86 -8.76 -20.75
CA GLN A 9 -7.60 -8.18 -21.23
C GLN A 9 -7.46 -6.69 -20.90
N ASN A 10 -8.53 -5.90 -21.12
CA ASN A 10 -8.52 -4.47 -20.82
C ASN A 10 -8.31 -4.19 -19.33
N PHE A 11 -8.88 -5.03 -18.46
CA PHE A 11 -8.67 -4.94 -17.02
C PHE A 11 -7.25 -5.32 -16.62
N ILE A 12 -6.68 -6.37 -17.20
CA ILE A 12 -5.30 -6.79 -16.92
C ILE A 12 -4.31 -5.69 -17.33
N LEU A 13 -4.49 -5.10 -18.51
CA LEU A 13 -3.64 -3.98 -18.94
C LEU A 13 -3.74 -2.80 -17.98
N LEU A 14 -4.96 -2.43 -17.58
CA LEU A 14 -5.18 -1.34 -16.63
C LEU A 14 -4.58 -1.65 -15.26
N LEU A 15 -4.68 -2.90 -14.78
CA LEU A 15 -4.07 -3.35 -13.53
C LEU A 15 -2.54 -3.23 -13.59
N ILE A 16 -1.91 -3.63 -14.69
CA ILE A 16 -0.45 -3.48 -14.88
C ILE A 16 -0.06 -2.00 -14.83
N LEU A 17 -0.80 -1.14 -15.54
CA LEU A 17 -0.56 0.31 -15.54
C LEU A 17 -0.75 0.91 -14.14
N PHE A 18 -1.80 0.51 -13.43
CA PHE A 18 -2.11 0.93 -12.07
C PHE A 18 -0.97 0.58 -11.09
N ILE A 19 -0.46 -0.65 -11.18
CA ILE A 19 0.67 -1.14 -10.36
C ILE A 19 1.93 -0.37 -10.70
N ALA A 20 2.28 -0.29 -11.99
CA ALA A 20 3.51 0.34 -12.45
C ALA A 20 3.55 1.82 -12.04
N PHE A 21 2.45 2.53 -12.25
CA PHE A 21 2.32 3.94 -11.85
C PHE A 21 2.56 4.11 -10.34
N ARG A 22 1.86 3.36 -9.48
CA ARG A 22 2.01 3.48 -8.02
C ARG A 22 3.37 3.04 -7.49
N ALA A 23 3.95 1.98 -8.08
CA ALA A 23 5.29 1.54 -7.72
C ALA A 23 6.33 2.64 -8.05
N LEU A 24 6.22 3.26 -9.23
CA LEU A 24 7.09 4.38 -9.62
C LEU A 24 6.83 5.62 -8.77
N THR A 25 5.58 5.91 -8.40
CA THR A 25 5.24 6.96 -7.43
C THR A 25 5.92 6.67 -6.09
N LEU A 26 5.82 5.45 -5.57
CA LEU A 26 6.46 5.11 -4.30
C LEU A 26 7.98 5.33 -4.37
N LEU A 27 8.63 4.92 -5.45
CA LEU A 27 10.06 5.14 -5.66
C LEU A 27 10.41 6.63 -5.81
N ALA A 28 9.57 7.42 -6.48
CA ALA A 28 9.80 8.85 -6.72
C ALA A 28 9.60 9.71 -5.46
N TYR A 29 8.70 9.33 -4.57
CA TYR A 29 8.28 10.13 -3.40
C TYR A 29 8.87 9.66 -2.05
N ARG A 30 9.81 8.69 -1.99
CA ARG A 30 10.34 8.07 -0.75
C ARG A 30 11.88 8.17 -0.56
N PRO A 31 12.43 7.95 0.68
CA PRO A 31 13.50 8.75 1.31
C PRO A 31 14.80 8.90 0.50
N GLY A 32 15.10 10.14 0.10
CA GLY A 32 16.18 10.52 -0.82
C GLY A 32 15.75 11.57 -1.86
N GLY A 33 14.44 11.82 -1.95
CA GLY A 33 13.81 12.65 -2.97
C GLY A 33 13.68 14.14 -2.65
N LEU A 34 13.39 14.92 -3.69
CA LEU A 34 13.30 16.39 -3.74
C LEU A 34 12.05 16.99 -3.04
N ILE A 35 11.10 16.17 -2.60
CA ILE A 35 9.80 16.58 -2.02
C ILE A 35 9.73 16.12 -0.57
N LEU A 36 9.31 17.01 0.33
CA LEU A 36 9.26 16.76 1.77
C LEU A 36 8.29 15.62 2.12
N ASP A 37 8.76 14.65 2.89
CA ASP A 37 7.99 13.47 3.29
C ASP A 37 7.02 13.84 4.44
N PHE A 38 5.72 13.94 4.12
CA PHE A 38 4.63 14.22 5.07
C PHE A 38 3.89 12.96 5.54
N SER A 39 4.48 11.79 5.35
CA SER A 39 3.83 10.54 5.70
C SER A 39 3.93 10.16 7.18
N ASP A 40 3.05 9.23 7.57
CA ASP A 40 3.09 8.62 8.88
C ASP A 40 4.14 7.49 8.99
N PHE A 41 4.86 7.17 7.90
CA PHE A 41 5.84 6.06 7.93
C PHE A 41 6.99 6.33 8.88
N TYR A 42 7.36 7.61 9.06
CA TYR A 42 8.30 8.01 10.09
C TYR A 42 7.81 7.56 11.46
N TRP A 43 6.58 7.90 11.84
CA TRP A 43 5.98 7.49 13.10
C TRP A 43 5.93 5.96 13.25
N TYR A 44 5.51 5.25 12.21
CA TYR A 44 5.46 3.78 12.21
C TYR A 44 6.82 3.15 12.52
N ARG A 45 7.90 3.70 11.95
CA ARG A 45 9.26 3.26 12.22
C ARG A 45 9.71 3.61 13.63
N GLU A 46 9.51 4.86 14.06
CA GLU A 46 9.98 5.38 15.35
C GLU A 46 9.39 4.61 16.53
N PHE A 47 8.10 4.28 16.48
CA PHE A 47 7.50 3.41 17.49
C PHE A 47 8.00 1.98 17.40
N SER A 48 8.15 1.44 16.19
CA SER A 48 8.61 0.06 16.00
C SER A 48 10.05 -0.16 16.46
N GLN A 49 10.93 0.84 16.33
CA GLN A 49 12.34 0.73 16.75
C GLN A 49 12.55 0.67 18.27
N LEU A 50 11.55 1.06 19.07
CA LEU A 50 11.58 0.87 20.52
C LEU A 50 11.74 -0.61 20.90
N SER A 51 11.39 -1.54 20.00
CA SER A 51 11.68 -2.96 20.15
C SER A 51 13.17 -3.29 20.33
N ARG A 52 14.09 -2.44 19.84
CA ARG A 52 15.54 -2.59 20.08
C ARG A 52 15.94 -2.35 21.53
N GLN A 53 15.11 -1.63 22.29
CA GLN A 53 15.35 -1.32 23.70
C GLN A 53 14.65 -2.32 24.64
N GLY A 54 14.07 -3.41 24.09
CA GLY A 54 13.37 -4.43 24.87
C GLY A 54 11.89 -4.13 25.11
N TYR A 55 11.35 -3.02 24.57
CA TYR A 55 9.91 -2.76 24.62
C TYR A 55 9.13 -3.65 23.65
N ILE A 56 7.86 -3.87 23.92
CA ILE A 56 6.90 -4.43 22.97
C ILE A 56 5.97 -3.29 22.55
N PRO A 57 6.30 -2.56 21.46
CA PRO A 57 5.50 -1.41 21.03
C PRO A 57 4.08 -1.86 20.71
N TYR A 58 3.11 -0.97 20.91
CA TYR A 58 1.68 -1.18 20.62
C TYR A 58 0.94 -2.23 21.46
N GLN A 59 1.59 -2.86 22.45
CA GLN A 59 0.87 -3.70 23.44
C GLN A 59 0.23 -2.85 24.54
N ASN A 60 0.98 -1.89 25.07
CA ASN A 60 0.56 -1.04 26.20
C ASN A 60 0.39 0.44 25.80
N ILE A 61 0.67 0.77 24.54
CA ILE A 61 0.49 2.11 23.99
C ILE A 61 -0.87 2.16 23.31
N TRP A 62 -1.67 3.18 23.64
CA TRP A 62 -2.91 3.44 22.93
C TRP A 62 -2.61 3.68 21.45
N THR A 63 -3.25 2.90 20.58
CA THR A 63 -3.15 3.03 19.14
C THR A 63 -4.55 3.06 18.54
N THR A 64 -4.73 3.91 17.53
CA THR A 64 -5.97 3.98 16.74
C THR A 64 -6.10 2.80 15.77
N TYR A 65 -5.03 2.03 15.57
CA TYR A 65 -4.98 0.97 14.58
C TYR A 65 -5.39 -0.40 15.16
N PRO A 66 -6.06 -1.25 14.36
CA PRO A 66 -6.40 -2.61 14.78
C PRO A 66 -5.12 -3.45 14.96
N PRO A 67 -5.11 -4.48 15.84
CA PRO A 67 -3.88 -5.19 16.25
C PRO A 67 -3.01 -5.77 15.12
N LEU A 68 -3.62 -6.16 13.99
CA LEU A 68 -2.86 -6.70 12.84
C LEU A 68 -1.90 -5.67 12.23
N PHE A 69 -2.25 -4.39 12.27
CA PHE A 69 -1.43 -3.34 11.67
C PHE A 69 -0.16 -3.05 12.48
N PRO A 70 -0.19 -2.89 13.82
CA PRO A 70 1.00 -2.90 14.66
C PRO A 70 1.93 -4.09 14.46
N VAL A 71 1.37 -5.29 14.32
CA VAL A 71 2.16 -6.50 14.05
C VAL A 71 2.88 -6.36 12.72
N LEU A 72 2.19 -5.94 11.65
CA LEU A 72 2.79 -5.66 10.35
C LEU A 72 3.93 -4.63 10.46
N MET A 73 3.70 -3.49 11.13
CA MET A 73 4.71 -2.45 11.33
C MET A 73 5.98 -3.00 11.99
N LEU A 74 5.83 -3.79 13.06
CA LEU A 74 6.94 -4.39 13.79
C LEU A 74 7.73 -5.39 12.91
N TRP A 75 7.04 -6.19 12.10
CA TRP A 75 7.70 -7.13 11.19
C TRP A 75 8.46 -6.42 10.09
N LEU A 76 7.86 -5.41 9.46
CA LEU A 76 8.52 -4.63 8.41
C LEU A 76 9.70 -3.83 8.96
N TRP A 77 9.60 -3.34 10.19
CA TRP A 77 10.73 -2.75 10.91
C TRP A 77 11.87 -3.75 11.09
N LYS A 78 11.60 -4.92 11.67
CA LYS A 78 12.62 -5.97 11.87
C LYS A 78 13.27 -6.37 10.56
N LEU A 79 12.48 -6.52 9.49
CA LEU A 79 12.98 -6.81 8.14
C LEU A 79 13.86 -5.68 7.61
N SER A 80 13.44 -4.42 7.78
CA SER A 80 14.22 -3.26 7.34
C SER A 80 15.57 -3.15 8.07
N ALA A 81 15.61 -3.54 9.35
CA ALA A 81 16.81 -3.50 10.18
C ALA A 81 17.85 -4.58 9.82
N LEU A 82 17.49 -5.56 8.97
CA LEU A 82 18.45 -6.52 8.41
C LEU A 82 19.33 -5.90 7.32
N PHE A 83 18.91 -4.76 6.75
CA PHE A 83 19.67 -4.05 5.73
C PHE A 83 20.50 -2.93 6.37
N PRO A 84 21.71 -2.66 5.86
CA PRO A 84 22.46 -1.50 6.29
C PRO A 84 21.67 -0.22 5.97
N PRO A 85 21.75 0.82 6.82
CA PRO A 85 21.17 2.11 6.46
C PRO A 85 21.87 2.65 5.22
N TRP A 86 21.10 3.17 4.27
CA TRP A 86 21.63 3.93 3.14
C TRP A 86 21.75 5.42 3.53
N ASP A 87 21.60 6.33 2.57
CA ASP A 87 21.73 7.77 2.82
C ASP A 87 20.65 8.26 3.79
N GLN A 88 19.43 7.74 3.64
CA GLN A 88 18.32 7.97 4.56
C GLN A 88 17.96 6.68 5.31
N ALA A 89 18.09 6.70 6.63
CA ALA A 89 17.84 5.55 7.51
C ALA A 89 16.39 5.02 7.45
N ASN A 90 15.45 5.80 6.91
CA ASN A 90 14.06 5.44 6.75
C ASN A 90 13.75 4.80 5.39
N LEU A 91 14.67 4.85 4.42
CA LEU A 91 14.40 4.44 3.03
C LEU A 91 13.85 3.03 2.92
N ILE A 92 14.57 2.05 3.46
CA ILE A 92 14.20 0.64 3.35
C ILE A 92 12.87 0.37 4.04
N PHE A 93 12.67 0.91 5.24
CA PHE A 93 11.39 0.79 5.94
C PHE A 93 10.25 1.39 5.11
N SER A 94 10.44 2.58 4.55
CA SER A 94 9.40 3.26 3.78
C SER A 94 9.05 2.53 2.49
N LEU A 95 10.04 1.95 1.80
CA LEU A 95 9.79 1.12 0.62
C LEU A 95 9.06 -0.18 0.97
N LEU A 96 9.44 -0.83 2.07
CA LEU A 96 8.75 -2.03 2.55
C LEU A 96 7.30 -1.73 2.96
N MET A 97 7.08 -0.62 3.66
CA MET A 97 5.75 -0.20 4.12
C MET A 97 4.85 0.21 2.96
N GLY A 98 5.34 1.06 2.06
CA GLY A 98 4.59 1.44 0.87
C GLY A 98 4.38 0.26 -0.08
N GLY A 99 5.33 -0.66 -0.16
CA GLY A 99 5.19 -1.92 -0.91
C GLY A 99 4.10 -2.80 -0.31
N ALA A 100 4.04 -2.93 1.02
CA ALA A 100 2.96 -3.64 1.70
C ALA A 100 1.60 -2.98 1.39
N PHE A 101 1.48 -1.66 1.51
CA PHE A 101 0.25 -0.96 1.14
C PHE A 101 -0.11 -1.08 -0.33
N LEU A 102 0.88 -1.12 -1.23
CA LEU A 102 0.64 -1.38 -2.64
C LEU A 102 0.00 -2.76 -2.87
N LEU A 103 0.37 -3.79 -2.10
CA LEU A 103 -0.30 -5.10 -2.19
C LEU A 103 -1.79 -5.01 -1.81
N PHE A 104 -2.13 -4.28 -0.75
CA PHE A 104 -3.52 -4.05 -0.36
C PHE A 104 -4.26 -3.18 -1.39
N GLU A 105 -3.60 -2.16 -1.94
CA GLU A 105 -4.14 -1.29 -2.98
C GLU A 105 -4.42 -2.05 -4.29
N ILE A 106 -3.57 -3.00 -4.67
CA ILE A 106 -3.81 -3.94 -5.76
C ILE A 106 -5.04 -4.80 -5.45
N GLY A 107 -5.13 -5.31 -4.22
CA GLY A 107 -6.28 -6.05 -3.74
C GLY A 107 -7.57 -5.25 -3.85
N ASN A 108 -7.57 -3.99 -3.38
CA ASN A 108 -8.70 -3.06 -3.49
C ASN A 108 -9.14 -2.89 -4.94
N PHE A 109 -8.18 -2.71 -5.85
CA PHE A 109 -8.46 -2.54 -7.26
C PHE A 109 -9.11 -3.78 -7.89
N ILE A 110 -8.62 -4.97 -7.54
CA ILE A 110 -9.19 -6.24 -7.99
C ILE A 110 -10.58 -6.45 -7.39
N LEU A 111 -10.76 -6.23 -6.09
CA LEU A 111 -12.05 -6.38 -5.42
C LEU A 111 -13.09 -5.42 -5.99
N LEU A 112 -12.72 -4.15 -6.25
CA LEU A 112 -13.59 -3.18 -6.89
C LEU A 112 -14.07 -3.66 -8.26
N TYR A 113 -13.18 -4.24 -9.06
CA TYR A 113 -13.55 -4.83 -10.34
C TYR A 113 -14.49 -6.03 -10.19
N LEU A 114 -14.21 -6.92 -9.23
CA LEU A 114 -15.05 -8.09 -8.95
C LEU A 114 -16.45 -7.68 -8.46
N ILE A 115 -16.54 -6.66 -7.61
CA ILE A 115 -17.81 -6.08 -7.17
C ILE A 115 -18.55 -5.46 -8.37
N ALA A 116 -17.86 -4.70 -9.22
CA ALA A 116 -18.45 -4.13 -10.41
C ALA A 116 -19.00 -5.20 -11.37
N LEU A 117 -18.33 -6.36 -11.50
CA LEU A 117 -18.82 -7.50 -12.26
C LEU A 117 -20.04 -8.19 -11.66
N LYS A 118 -20.27 -8.08 -10.34
CA LYS A 118 -21.48 -8.60 -9.70
C LYS A 118 -22.71 -7.70 -9.95
N ILE A 119 -22.49 -6.41 -10.20
CA ILE A 119 -23.56 -5.41 -10.33
C ILE A 119 -23.87 -5.09 -11.80
N TYR A 120 -22.84 -5.07 -12.66
CA TYR A 120 -22.95 -4.59 -14.03
C TYR A 120 -22.50 -5.66 -15.05
N PRO A 121 -23.03 -5.61 -16.28
CA PRO A 121 -22.44 -6.31 -17.41
C PRO A 121 -20.97 -5.92 -17.61
N LEU A 122 -20.17 -6.83 -18.17
CA LEU A 122 -18.72 -6.67 -18.34
C LEU A 122 -18.31 -5.32 -18.96
N GLU A 123 -19.05 -4.86 -19.97
CA GLU A 123 -18.83 -3.60 -20.67
C GLU A 123 -18.91 -2.37 -19.75
N LYS A 124 -19.79 -2.41 -18.75
CA LYS A 124 -20.02 -1.32 -17.79
C LYS A 124 -19.20 -1.47 -16.52
N ALA A 125 -18.81 -2.69 -16.16
CA ALA A 125 -17.99 -2.98 -14.98
C ALA A 125 -16.61 -2.30 -15.01
N PHE A 126 -16.14 -1.90 -16.19
CA PHE A 126 -14.82 -1.27 -16.35
C PHE A 126 -14.80 0.22 -15.96
N LYS A 127 -15.93 0.92 -16.04
CA LYS A 127 -16.04 2.35 -15.73
C LYS A 127 -15.64 2.71 -14.29
N PRO A 128 -16.16 2.06 -13.22
CA PRO A 128 -15.78 2.41 -11.85
C PRO A 128 -14.29 2.17 -11.58
N VAL A 129 -13.70 1.15 -12.19
CA VAL A 129 -12.30 0.80 -12.05
C VAL A 129 -11.39 1.86 -12.67
N TRP A 130 -11.74 2.38 -13.84
CA TRP A 130 -11.03 3.53 -14.43
C TRP A 130 -11.09 4.78 -13.58
N ILE A 131 -12.27 5.08 -13.04
CA ILE A 131 -12.46 6.24 -12.16
C ILE A 131 -11.52 6.09 -10.96
N TYR A 132 -11.54 4.94 -10.29
CA TYR A 132 -10.67 4.68 -9.16
C TYR A 132 -9.17 4.75 -9.51
N ALA A 133 -8.77 4.21 -10.68
CA ALA A 133 -7.38 4.29 -11.15
C ALA A 133 -6.90 5.74 -11.33
N ALA A 134 -7.79 6.63 -11.80
CA ALA A 134 -7.49 8.02 -12.08
C ALA A 134 -7.62 8.96 -10.87
N LEU A 135 -8.20 8.51 -9.75
CA LEU A 135 -8.31 9.33 -8.55
C LEU A 135 -6.93 9.59 -7.94
N PHE A 136 -6.67 10.85 -7.60
CA PHE A 136 -5.45 11.25 -6.91
C PHE A 136 -5.39 10.73 -5.47
N VAL A 137 -6.52 10.69 -4.76
CA VAL A 137 -6.54 10.33 -3.33
C VAL A 137 -5.94 8.95 -3.06
N PRO A 138 -6.35 7.86 -3.74
CA PRO A 138 -5.72 6.54 -3.53
C PRO A 138 -4.22 6.49 -3.86
N VAL A 139 -3.77 7.32 -4.81
CA VAL A 139 -2.34 7.47 -5.15
C VAL A 139 -1.59 8.17 -4.02
N TYR A 140 -2.19 9.19 -3.42
CA TYR A 140 -1.59 9.93 -2.32
C TYR A 140 -1.60 9.12 -1.01
N THR A 141 -2.67 8.37 -0.72
CA THR A 141 -2.74 7.59 0.52
C THR A 141 -1.75 6.41 0.48
N VAL A 142 -1.60 5.70 -0.64
CA VAL A 142 -0.65 4.56 -0.72
C VAL A 142 0.80 4.98 -0.49
N THR A 143 1.14 6.24 -0.77
CA THR A 143 2.51 6.73 -0.57
C THR A 143 2.78 7.13 0.87
N GLY A 144 1.79 7.25 1.76
CA GLY A 144 2.01 7.87 3.08
C GLY A 144 1.18 7.41 4.25
N TRP A 145 0.05 6.76 3.99
CA TRP A 145 -0.98 6.52 5.00
C TRP A 145 -1.55 5.10 4.90
N PHE A 146 -2.34 4.73 5.90
CA PHE A 146 -2.71 3.34 6.15
C PHE A 146 -3.97 2.87 5.40
N GLU A 147 -4.69 3.75 4.71
CA GLU A 147 -6.09 3.59 4.28
C GLU A 147 -6.30 2.44 3.29
N SER A 148 -5.30 2.13 2.46
CA SER A 148 -5.39 0.99 1.54
C SER A 148 -5.56 -0.34 2.30
N TYR A 149 -5.00 -0.43 3.52
CA TYR A 149 -5.07 -1.62 4.36
C TYR A 149 -6.50 -1.94 4.86
N PRO A 150 -7.18 -1.07 5.65
CA PRO A 150 -8.53 -1.36 6.13
C PRO A 150 -9.55 -1.40 4.99
N LEU A 151 -9.35 -0.63 3.91
CA LEU A 151 -10.25 -0.68 2.75
C LEU A 151 -10.28 -2.08 2.14
N PHE A 152 -9.15 -2.78 2.11
CA PHE A 152 -9.09 -4.14 1.57
C PHE A 152 -9.92 -5.13 2.37
N PHE A 153 -9.96 -4.99 3.69
CA PHE A 153 -10.79 -5.85 4.53
C PHE A 153 -12.26 -5.43 4.56
N PHE A 154 -12.56 -4.21 4.10
CA PHE A 154 -13.92 -3.68 4.03
C PHE A 154 -14.64 -4.10 2.73
N LEU A 155 -13.92 -4.19 1.61
CA LEU A 155 -14.43 -4.57 0.28
C LEU A 155 -14.67 -6.09 0.14
#